data_AF-A0A915KWS2-F1
#
_entry.id   AF-A0A915KWS2-F1
#
_cell.length_a   1.000
_cell.length_b   1.000
_cell.length_c   1.000
_cell.angle_alpha   90.00
_cell.angle_beta   90.00
_cell.angle_gamma   90.00
#
_symmetry.space_group_name_H-M   'P 1'
#
loop_
_entity.id
_entity.type
_entity.pdbx_description
1 polymer ?
#
loop_
_entity_poly.entity_id
_entity_poly.type
_entity_poly.pdbx_seq_one_letter_code
_entity_poly.pdbx_strand_id
1 'polypeptide(L)' 'MSRDGEYLIAGSENGVVTVIRCLNLKILYNYPPCDSPVRSIALAQNH' A
#
# COMPACT_ATOMS: atom_id res chain seq x y z
N MET A 1 4.35 6.21 -1.41
CA MET A 1 4.90 5.81 -2.72
C MET A 1 6.33 5.34 -2.49
N SER A 2 6.76 4.26 -3.13
CA SER A 2 8.15 3.82 -3.05
C SER A 2 9.10 4.88 -3.62
N ARG A 3 10.37 4.87 -3.21
CA ARG A 3 11.37 5.88 -3.62
C ARG A 3 11.58 5.92 -5.14
N ASP A 4 11.46 4.78 -5.80
CA ASP A 4 11.57 4.61 -7.25
C ASP A 4 10.27 4.94 -8.01
N GLY A 5 9.16 5.18 -7.31
CA GLY A 5 7.86 5.43 -7.93
C GLY A 5 7.16 4.19 -8.50
N GLU A 6 7.77 3.01 -8.38
CA GLU A 6 7.23 1.77 -8.94
C GLU A 6 5.96 1.27 -8.21
N TYR A 7 5.85 1.57 -6.92
CA TYR A 7 4.80 1.05 -6.05
C TYR A 7 4.05 2.16 -5.31
N LEU A 8 2.73 2.07 -5.40
CA LEU A 8 1.78 2.84 -4.61
C LEU A 8 1.19 1.93 -3.54
N ILE A 9 1.22 2.41 -2.30
CA ILE A 9 0.61 1.71 -1.18
C ILE A 9 -0.57 2.55 -0.72
N ALA A 10 -1.76 1.94 -0.67
CA ALA A 10 -3.00 2.59 -0.30
C ALA A 10 -3.65 1.86 0.87
N GLY A 11 -4.19 2.63 1.81
CA GLY A 11 -4.99 2.14 2.92
C GLY A 11 -6.45 2.44 2.66
N SER A 12 -7.34 1.58 3.14
CA SER A 12 -8.78 1.72 2.96
C SER A 12 -9.55 1.77 4.28
N GLU A 13 -10.80 2.22 4.20
CA GLU A 13 -11.71 2.31 5.36
C GLU A 13 -12.06 0.95 5.96
N ASN A 14 -11.96 -0.13 5.20
CA ASN A 14 -12.15 -1.50 5.70
C ASN A 14 -10.87 -2.12 6.29
N GLY A 15 -9.84 -1.30 6.58
CA GLY A 15 -8.61 -1.75 7.23
C GLY A 15 -7.63 -2.51 6.32
N VAL A 16 -7.89 -2.58 5.01
CA VAL A 16 -7.01 -3.27 4.05
C VAL A 16 -5.87 -2.35 3.61
N VAL A 17 -4.69 -2.92 3.44
CA VAL A 17 -3.56 -2.25 2.78
C VAL A 17 -3.30 -2.92 1.43
N THR A 18 -3.34 -2.14 0.37
CA THR A 18 -3.15 -2.62 -1.00
C THR A 18 -1.81 -2.15 -1.56
N VAL A 19 -1.08 -3.07 -2.18
CA VAL A 19 0.13 -2.79 -2.95
C VAL A 19 -0.23 -2.74 -4.43
N ILE A 20 0.01 -1.60 -5.06
CA ILE A 20 -0.35 -1.32 -6.45
C ILE A 20 0.94 -1.02 -7.21
N ARG A 21 1.11 -1.63 -8.39
CA ARG A 21 2.16 -1.23 -9.33
C ARG A 21 1.72 0.04 -10.05
N CYS A 22 2.50 1.11 -9.97
CA CYS A 22 2.11 2.42 -10.51
C CYS A 22 1.93 2.41 -12.03
N LEU A 23 2.88 1.79 -12.76
CA LEU A 23 2.93 1.86 -14.23
C LEU A 23 1.64 1.38 -14.92
N ASN A 24 0.98 0.37 -14.36
CA ASN A 24 -0.20 -0.26 -14.95
C ASN A 24 -1.38 -0.36 -13.98
N LEU A 25 -1.28 0.28 -12.81
CA LEU A 25 -2.28 0.26 -11.74
C LEU A 25 -2.73 -1.15 -11.33
N LYS A 26 -1.86 -2.15 -11.52
CA LYS A 26 -2.17 -3.53 -11.15
C LYS A 26 -2.00 -3.72 -9.65
N ILE A 27 -3.03 -4.26 -9.00
CA ILE A 27 -2.91 -4.74 -7.62
C ILE A 27 -1.98 -5.96 -7.60
N LEU A 28 -0.92 -5.86 -6.82
CA LEU A 28 0.04 -6.94 -6.61
C LEU A 28 -0.32 -7.77 -5.38
N TYR A 29 -0.81 -7.11 -4.33
CA TYR A 29 -1.13 -7.76 -3.07
C TYR A 29 -2.12 -6.96 -2.22
N ASN A 30 -2.92 -7.66 -1.42
CA ASN A 30 -3.74 -7.09 -0.35
C ASN A 30 -3.32 -7.72 0.97
N TYR A 31 -2.90 -6.90 1.92
CA TYR A 31 -2.70 -7.35 3.29
C TYR A 31 -4.05 -7.64 3.95
N PRO A 32 -4.10 -8.59 4.90
CA PRO A 32 -5.30 -8.84 5.69
C PRO A 32 -5.84 -7.56 6.32
N PRO A 33 -7.17 -7.43 6.45
CA PRO A 33 -7.77 -6.26 7.06
C PRO A 33 -7.39 -6.14 8.54
N CYS A 34 -7.16 -4.91 8.99
CA CYS A 34 -7.10 -4.55 10.40
C CYS A 34 -8.52 -4.24 10.93
N ASP A 35 -8.72 -4.29 12.24
CA ASP A 35 -10.01 -4.02 12.90
C ASP A 35 -10.44 -2.53 12.86
N SER A 36 -9.69 -1.69 12.13
CA SER A 36 -9.89 -0.24 12.03
C SER A 36 -9.46 0.29 10.66
N PRO A 37 -10.05 1.41 10.19
CA PRO A 37 -9.57 2.13 9.02
C PRO A 37 -8.07 2.44 9.05
N VAL A 38 -7.41 2.35 7.89
CA VAL A 38 -6.01 2.75 7.74
C VAL A 38 -5.94 4.26 7.52
N ARG A 39 -5.28 4.98 8.44
CA ARG A 39 -5.20 6.45 8.41
C ARG A 39 -3.86 7.00 7.96
N SER A 40 -2.80 6.20 8.06
CA SER A 40 -1.45 6.60 7.69
C SER A 40 -0.64 5.38 7.30
N ILE A 41 0.26 5.55 6.33
CA ILE A 41 1.19 4.51 5.87
C ILE A 41 2.60 5.08 5.87
N ALA A 42 3.54 4.36 6.48
CA ALA A 42 4.96 4.66 6.44
C ALA A 42 5.69 3.57 5.64
N LEU A 43 6.63 3.97 4.79
CA LEU A 43 7.44 3.06 3.98
C LEU A 43 8.90 3.22 4.38
N ALA A 44 9.53 2.11 4.78
CA ALA A 44 10.95 2.04 5.06
C ALA A 44 11.63 1.16 4.01
N GLN A 45 12.81 1.57 3.56
CA GLN A 45 13.68 0.76 2.72
C GLN A 45 15.01 0.64 3.44
N ASN A 46 15.49 -0.59 3.62
CA ASN A 46 16.83 -0.84 4.12
C ASN A 46 17.81 -0.77 2.94
N HIS A 47 18.96 -0.13 3.16
CA HIS A 47 20.05 -0.02 2.20
C HIS A 47 21.00 -1.20 2.31
#